data_AF-A0A8B8UP70-F1
#
_entry.id   AF-A0A8B8UP70-F1
#
_cell.length_a   1.000
_cell.length_b   1.000
_cell.length_c   1.000
_cell.angle_alpha   90.00
_cell.angle_beta   90.00
_cell.angle_gamma   90.00
#
_symmetry.space_group_name_H-M   'P 1'
#
loop_
_entity.id
_entity.type
_entity.pdbx_description
1 polymer ?
#
loop_
_entity_poly.entity_id
_entity_poly.type
_entity_poly.pdbx_seq_one_letter_code
_entity_poly.pdbx_strand_id
1 'polypeptide(L)'
;MKDNSALEHHTPNRDELRRRKGYKKGLQLSILLLGEKGSGKSTFLNNLCGQDISLSDDNNDEVINNVTLEKGNAIEDIDPGYKTAHLSPGLKLVTRRVYLNDELGVPVTLDIISFPGCGDNIDNSQSSVVIKNYLDQQFANVLKEEVRIKRNTKDTDGRPHVCLYFLKSTPRGVKKFDIELMKTICDKVNLIPIISKADGLTETELNLHKTIVRQEILENNIRVFDFKNDNLGETLALYDMDIDSSSAKSKYCHDTKIKDISPFAIVCSKTFRTNSENSVEHIRVYEWGSLVVEDQNTSDFIFLKAILLGSHLQELKDVTNNVLYENYRAKVLTDKKINYDIPNYSFIDESSRGSISNVSTRRNSSSRTLGNLDTNDESSYQIHKEIDEKNRIIEDYQRKIDLLEKMLASPDKNKV
;
A
#
# COMPACT_ATOMS: atom_id res chain seq x y z
N MET A 1 27.65 -45.20 33.71
CA MET A 1 27.36 -44.82 32.31
C MET A 1 26.72 -43.45 32.35
N LYS A 2 27.45 -42.43 31.91
CA LYS A 2 27.02 -41.03 31.84
C LYS A 2 26.63 -40.79 30.39
N ASP A 3 25.37 -40.54 30.11
CA ASP A 3 24.95 -40.00 28.81
C ASP A 3 24.50 -38.56 29.01
N ASN A 4 25.46 -37.66 28.79
CA ASN A 4 25.21 -36.26 28.48
C ASN A 4 24.97 -36.18 26.97
N SER A 5 23.72 -36.02 26.53
CA SER A 5 23.42 -35.48 25.21
C SER A 5 23.01 -34.02 25.36
N ALA A 6 23.83 -33.14 24.80
CA ALA A 6 23.70 -31.70 24.85
C ALA A 6 22.40 -31.26 24.15
N LEU A 7 21.61 -30.45 24.86
CA LEU A 7 20.57 -29.60 24.27
C LEU A 7 21.27 -28.55 23.42
N GLU A 8 21.39 -28.79 22.11
CA GLU A 8 21.74 -27.75 21.15
C GLU A 8 20.61 -26.70 21.15
N HIS A 9 20.90 -25.54 21.75
CA HIS A 9 20.09 -24.36 21.58
C HIS A 9 20.17 -23.92 20.11
N HIS A 10 19.22 -24.39 19.30
CA HIS A 10 18.99 -23.88 17.95
C HIS A 10 18.67 -22.39 18.07
N THR A 11 19.64 -21.55 17.72
CA THR A 11 19.43 -20.10 17.62
C THR A 11 18.44 -19.87 16.49
N PRO A 12 17.25 -19.29 16.76
CA PRO A 12 16.24 -19.11 15.72
C PRO A 12 16.81 -18.19 14.63
N ASN A 13 16.68 -18.64 13.39
CA ASN A 13 17.11 -17.90 12.21
C ASN A 13 16.52 -16.47 12.23
N ARG A 14 17.28 -15.46 11.77
CA ARG A 14 16.82 -14.06 11.77
C ARG A 14 15.50 -13.88 11.02
N ASP A 15 15.26 -14.68 9.99
CA ASP A 15 14.01 -14.68 9.23
C ASP A 15 12.85 -15.27 10.01
N GLU A 16 13.09 -16.28 10.85
CA GLU A 16 12.09 -16.86 11.73
C GLU A 16 11.74 -15.92 12.89
N LEU A 17 12.74 -15.20 13.41
CA LEU A 17 12.52 -14.13 14.40
C LEU A 17 11.77 -12.92 13.79
N ARG A 18 11.99 -12.63 12.51
CA ARG A 18 11.28 -11.58 11.75
C ARG A 18 9.83 -11.98 11.49
N ARG A 19 9.58 -13.24 11.11
CA ARG A 19 8.23 -13.83 11.03
C ARG A 19 7.52 -13.80 12.40
N ARG A 20 8.18 -14.25 13.47
CA ARG A 20 7.64 -14.23 14.86
C ARG A 20 7.41 -12.83 15.43
N LYS A 21 8.24 -11.83 15.08
CA LYS A 21 7.98 -10.42 15.43
C LYS A 21 6.86 -9.81 14.59
N GLY A 22 6.72 -10.22 13.33
CA GLY A 22 5.58 -9.91 12.47
C GLY A 22 4.28 -10.42 13.08
N TYR A 23 4.23 -11.66 13.55
CA TYR A 23 3.03 -12.23 14.16
C TYR A 23 2.55 -11.53 15.45
N LYS A 24 3.43 -10.84 16.19
CA LYS A 24 3.03 -10.03 17.36
C LYS A 24 2.50 -8.63 17.01
N LYS A 25 2.76 -8.13 15.81
CA LYS A 25 2.18 -6.90 15.28
C LYS A 25 1.16 -7.32 14.21
N GLY A 26 -0.11 -7.37 14.56
CA GLY A 26 -1.18 -7.76 13.63
C GLY A 26 -0.99 -7.16 12.24
N LEU A 27 -1.20 -7.97 11.20
CA LEU A 27 -0.96 -7.57 9.82
C LEU A 27 -2.09 -6.63 9.38
N GLN A 28 -1.78 -5.38 9.03
CA GLN A 28 -2.78 -4.46 8.48
C GLN A 28 -2.73 -4.43 6.96
N LEU A 29 -3.76 -4.86 6.25
CA LEU A 29 -3.85 -4.78 4.80
C LEU A 29 -5.01 -3.87 4.41
N SER A 30 -4.79 -3.01 3.42
CA SER A 30 -5.79 -2.06 2.95
C SER A 30 -6.08 -2.34 1.48
N ILE A 31 -7.33 -2.69 1.17
CA ILE A 31 -7.77 -3.15 -0.14
C ILE A 31 -8.73 -2.12 -0.72
N LEU A 32 -8.42 -1.61 -1.89
CA LEU A 32 -9.28 -0.75 -2.69
C LEU A 32 -10.07 -1.61 -3.69
N LEU A 33 -11.40 -1.54 -3.65
CA LEU A 33 -12.30 -2.26 -4.55
C LEU A 33 -12.89 -1.29 -5.57
N LEU A 34 -12.56 -1.47 -6.86
CA LEU A 34 -13.07 -0.66 -7.97
C LEU A 34 -13.83 -1.51 -8.99
N GLY A 35 -14.83 -0.89 -9.63
CA GLY A 35 -15.60 -1.46 -10.73
C GLY A 35 -17.06 -1.01 -10.70
N GLU A 36 -17.78 -1.33 -11.77
CA GLU A 36 -19.19 -0.93 -11.97
C GLU A 36 -20.14 -1.51 -10.92
N LYS A 37 -21.30 -0.87 -10.70
CA LYS A 37 -22.31 -1.45 -9.80
C LYS A 37 -22.83 -2.76 -10.35
N GLY A 38 -23.05 -3.71 -9.43
CA GLY A 38 -23.46 -5.05 -9.79
C GLY A 38 -22.34 -5.96 -10.28
N SER A 39 -21.06 -5.54 -10.24
CA SER A 39 -19.91 -6.42 -10.51
C SER A 39 -19.65 -7.46 -9.40
N GLY A 40 -20.38 -7.42 -8.28
CA GLY A 40 -20.26 -8.42 -7.21
C GLY A 40 -19.18 -8.12 -6.15
N LYS A 41 -18.67 -6.88 -6.08
CA LYS A 41 -17.68 -6.43 -5.07
C LYS A 41 -18.08 -6.77 -3.64
N SER A 42 -19.30 -6.41 -3.22
CA SER A 42 -19.80 -6.68 -1.87
C SER A 42 -19.90 -8.19 -1.59
N THR A 43 -20.35 -8.97 -2.58
CA THR A 43 -20.42 -10.42 -2.44
C THR A 43 -19.02 -11.03 -2.32
N PHE A 44 -18.06 -10.60 -3.15
CA PHE A 44 -16.66 -11.02 -3.04
C PHE A 44 -16.10 -10.74 -1.65
N LEU A 45 -16.36 -9.55 -1.12
CA LEU A 45 -15.90 -9.13 0.20
C LEU A 45 -16.47 -10.03 1.30
N ASN A 46 -17.76 -10.37 1.25
CA ASN A 46 -18.38 -11.31 2.19
C ASN A 46 -17.78 -12.71 2.11
N ASN A 47 -17.47 -13.18 0.89
CA ASN A 47 -16.84 -14.50 0.69
C ASN A 47 -15.38 -14.48 1.19
N LEU A 48 -14.66 -13.37 0.99
CA LEU A 48 -13.28 -13.22 1.44
C LEU A 48 -13.18 -13.23 2.98
N CYS A 49 -14.08 -12.53 3.65
CA CYS A 49 -14.09 -12.42 5.11
C CYS A 49 -14.86 -13.56 5.81
N GLY A 50 -15.60 -14.40 5.08
CA GLY A 50 -16.49 -15.42 5.66
C GLY A 50 -17.59 -14.86 6.55
N GLN A 51 -17.86 -13.55 6.44
CA GLN A 51 -18.83 -12.81 7.25
C GLN A 51 -19.66 -11.90 6.35
N ASP A 52 -20.95 -11.74 6.67
CA ASP A 52 -21.82 -10.83 5.95
C ASP A 52 -21.50 -9.37 6.30
N ILE A 53 -20.60 -8.79 5.52
CA ILE A 53 -20.22 -7.38 5.60
C ILE A 53 -21.16 -6.60 4.69
N SER A 54 -22.23 -6.08 5.28
CA SER A 54 -23.13 -5.19 4.54
C SER A 54 -22.40 -3.89 4.19
N LEU A 55 -22.16 -3.68 2.89
CA LEU A 55 -21.75 -2.39 2.30
C LEU A 55 -22.96 -1.50 1.96
N SER A 56 -24.15 -1.87 2.43
CA SER A 56 -25.36 -1.06 2.31
C SER A 56 -25.43 -0.04 3.45
N ASP A 57 -25.75 1.21 3.11
CA ASP A 57 -25.85 2.40 3.96
C ASP A 57 -26.88 2.32 5.12
N ASP A 58 -27.38 1.13 5.46
CA ASP A 58 -28.44 0.99 6.46
C ASP A 58 -27.87 0.45 7.78
N ASN A 59 -27.65 1.41 8.69
CA ASN A 59 -27.51 1.30 10.15
C ASN A 59 -26.11 1.47 10.74
N ASN A 60 -25.88 2.69 11.25
CA ASN A 60 -25.32 3.00 12.58
C ASN A 60 -24.11 2.19 13.08
N ASP A 61 -23.01 2.15 12.34
CA ASP A 61 -21.70 1.87 12.92
C ASP A 61 -20.71 2.96 12.45
N GLU A 62 -20.04 3.56 13.43
CA GLU A 62 -19.14 4.71 13.39
C GLU A 62 -18.45 4.96 12.03
N VAL A 63 -19.06 5.83 11.22
CA VAL A 63 -18.40 6.50 10.11
C VAL A 63 -17.35 7.43 10.73
N ILE A 64 -16.10 6.99 10.79
CA ILE A 64 -14.97 7.86 11.11
C ILE A 64 -14.81 8.82 9.91
N ASN A 65 -15.53 9.95 9.98
CA ASN A 65 -15.44 11.10 9.08
C ASN A 65 -14.11 11.86 9.26
N ASN A 66 -12.97 11.17 9.13
CA ASN A 66 -11.65 11.81 9.22
C ASN A 66 -11.07 12.18 7.85
N VAL A 67 -11.92 12.36 6.84
CA VAL A 67 -11.54 13.04 5.60
C VAL A 67 -12.63 14.04 5.25
N THR A 68 -12.54 15.24 5.81
CA THR A 68 -13.04 16.45 5.15
C THR A 68 -12.23 16.62 3.87
N LEU A 69 -12.67 15.95 2.80
CA LEU A 69 -12.49 16.46 1.46
C LEU A 69 -13.16 17.84 1.49
N GLU A 70 -12.38 18.88 1.21
CA GLU A 70 -12.93 20.23 1.05
C GLU A 70 -14.14 20.14 0.14
N LYS A 71 -15.25 20.72 0.61
CA LYS A 71 -16.56 20.74 -0.04
C LYS A 71 -16.45 21.42 -1.42
N GLY A 72 -15.96 20.68 -2.41
CA GLY A 72 -16.12 20.96 -3.82
C GLY A 72 -17.28 20.13 -4.34
N ASN A 73 -18.49 20.66 -4.22
CA ASN A 73 -19.72 20.18 -4.86
C ASN A 73 -20.11 18.70 -4.63
N ALA A 74 -19.85 18.15 -3.45
CA ALA A 74 -20.58 16.97 -3.00
C ALA A 74 -21.98 17.43 -2.56
N ILE A 75 -22.95 17.27 -3.47
CA ILE A 75 -24.36 17.43 -3.16
C ILE A 75 -24.72 16.28 -2.20
N GLU A 76 -24.87 16.61 -0.91
CA GLU A 76 -25.53 15.78 0.09
C GLU A 76 -26.87 15.30 -0.46
N ASP A 77 -27.29 14.08 -0.11
CA ASP A 77 -28.50 13.40 -0.57
C ASP A 77 -29.72 14.33 -0.70
N ILE A 78 -29.89 14.98 -1.87
CA ILE A 78 -31.10 15.73 -2.19
C ILE A 78 -32.12 14.70 -2.64
N ASP A 79 -33.29 14.78 -2.03
CA ASP A 79 -34.53 14.10 -2.38
C ASP A 79 -34.61 13.70 -3.87
N PRO A 80 -35.15 12.51 -4.20
CA PRO A 80 -35.34 12.03 -5.57
C PRO A 80 -36.46 12.81 -6.29
N GLY A 81 -36.29 14.12 -6.39
CA GLY A 81 -37.09 15.02 -7.18
C GLY A 81 -36.52 15.11 -8.59
N TYR A 82 -37.42 15.07 -9.58
CA TYR A 82 -37.17 15.29 -11.01
C TYR A 82 -36.30 16.53 -11.34
N LYS A 83 -36.12 17.46 -10.39
CA LYS A 83 -35.32 18.69 -10.57
C LYS A 83 -33.81 18.45 -10.51
N THR A 84 -33.32 17.41 -9.83
CA THR A 84 -31.86 17.11 -9.71
C THR A 84 -31.40 15.97 -10.62
N ALA A 85 -32.28 15.41 -11.45
CA ALA A 85 -31.95 14.30 -12.37
C ALA A 85 -30.87 14.63 -13.42
N HIS A 86 -30.58 15.92 -13.65
CA HIS A 86 -29.51 16.35 -14.55
C HIS A 86 -28.12 16.37 -13.88
N LEU A 87 -28.07 16.24 -12.54
CA LEU A 87 -26.83 16.20 -11.77
C LEU A 87 -26.48 14.73 -11.53
N SER A 88 -25.30 14.32 -11.99
CA SER A 88 -24.78 12.99 -11.69
C SER A 88 -24.59 12.84 -10.18
N PRO A 89 -25.04 11.75 -9.55
CA PRO A 89 -24.76 11.49 -8.14
C PRO A 89 -23.24 11.46 -7.92
N GLY A 90 -22.79 12.21 -6.91
CA GLY A 90 -21.38 12.27 -6.55
C GLY A 90 -20.84 10.91 -6.10
N LEU A 91 -19.55 10.68 -6.32
CA LEU A 91 -18.90 9.45 -5.88
C LEU A 91 -18.72 9.49 -4.35
N LYS A 92 -19.42 8.62 -3.63
CA LYS A 92 -19.23 8.46 -2.18
C LYS A 92 -18.05 7.54 -1.91
N LEU A 93 -17.32 7.80 -0.82
CA LEU A 93 -16.25 6.94 -0.32
C LEU A 93 -16.79 6.14 0.86
N VAL A 94 -16.70 4.81 0.78
CA VAL A 94 -17.02 3.92 1.90
C VAL A 94 -15.75 3.22 2.35
N THR A 95 -15.38 3.41 3.61
CA THR A 95 -14.23 2.72 4.23
C THR A 95 -14.74 1.87 5.39
N ARG A 96 -14.32 0.61 5.45
CA ARG A 96 -14.71 -0.33 6.50
C ARG A 96 -13.51 -1.12 6.99
N ARG A 97 -13.32 -1.16 8.31
CA ARG A 97 -12.27 -1.94 8.96
C ARG A 97 -12.84 -3.25 9.46
N VAL A 98 -12.18 -4.36 9.13
CA VAL A 98 -12.58 -5.72 9.51
C VAL A 98 -11.40 -6.40 10.21
N TYR A 99 -11.68 -7.12 11.28
CA TYR A 99 -10.69 -7.88 12.03
C TYR A 99 -10.89 -9.36 11.67
N LEU A 100 -9.94 -9.91 10.92
CA LEU A 100 -9.89 -11.34 10.62
C LEU A 100 -8.90 -12.01 11.57
N ASN A 101 -9.33 -13.13 12.15
CA ASN A 101 -8.43 -14.04 12.83
C ASN A 101 -8.19 -15.18 11.86
N ASP A 102 -6.97 -15.31 11.37
CA ASP A 102 -6.61 -16.42 10.52
C ASP A 102 -6.61 -17.74 11.31
N GLU A 103 -6.84 -18.87 10.65
CA GLU A 103 -6.81 -20.21 11.27
C GLU A 103 -5.41 -20.53 11.83
N LEU A 104 -4.39 -19.87 11.28
CA LEU A 104 -2.99 -19.89 11.73
C LEU A 104 -2.69 -19.00 12.96
N GLY A 105 -3.72 -18.36 13.55
CA GLY A 105 -3.61 -17.61 14.81
C GLY A 105 -3.04 -16.19 14.69
N VAL A 106 -2.96 -15.65 13.46
CA VAL A 106 -2.45 -14.29 13.20
C VAL A 106 -3.61 -13.32 13.04
N PRO A 107 -3.69 -12.25 13.85
CA PRO A 107 -4.73 -11.23 13.67
C PRO A 107 -4.38 -10.37 12.44
N VAL A 108 -5.24 -10.40 11.42
CA VAL A 108 -5.16 -9.57 10.22
C VAL A 108 -6.24 -8.49 10.30
N THR A 109 -5.83 -7.23 10.25
CA THR A 109 -6.73 -6.09 10.13
C THR A 109 -6.87 -5.71 8.66
N LEU A 110 -8.08 -5.80 8.12
CA LEU A 110 -8.40 -5.44 6.75
C LEU A 110 -9.12 -4.10 6.70
N ASP A 111 -8.51 -3.11 6.05
CA ASP A 111 -9.13 -1.83 5.74
C ASP A 111 -9.65 -1.84 4.31
N ILE A 112 -10.97 -1.88 4.14
CA ILE A 112 -11.61 -2.05 2.85
C ILE A 112 -12.16 -0.71 2.41
N ILE A 113 -11.72 -0.27 1.24
CA ILE A 113 -12.08 1.01 0.65
C ILE A 113 -12.86 0.71 -0.62
N SER A 114 -14.05 1.27 -0.76
CA SER A 114 -14.86 1.12 -1.97
C SER A 114 -15.47 2.44 -2.38
N PHE A 115 -15.52 2.64 -3.69
CA PHE A 115 -16.22 3.75 -4.33
C PHE A 115 -17.49 3.21 -5.00
N PRO A 116 -18.64 3.16 -4.29
CA PRO A 116 -19.91 2.85 -4.93
C PRO A 116 -20.23 3.85 -6.05
N GLY A 117 -20.75 3.36 -7.17
CA GLY A 117 -21.15 4.21 -8.31
C GLY A 117 -20.04 4.52 -9.32
N CYS A 118 -18.85 3.93 -9.20
CA CYS A 118 -17.79 4.09 -10.20
C CYS A 118 -18.22 3.48 -11.54
N GLY A 119 -18.36 4.30 -12.60
CA GLY A 119 -18.72 3.85 -13.95
C GLY A 119 -20.23 3.78 -14.24
N ASP A 120 -21.09 4.16 -13.29
CA ASP A 120 -22.55 4.11 -13.46
C ASP A 120 -23.14 5.43 -14.00
N ASN A 121 -22.42 6.55 -13.84
CA ASN A 121 -22.93 7.85 -14.23
C ASN A 121 -22.97 8.00 -15.76
N ILE A 122 -23.79 8.92 -16.26
CA ILE A 122 -23.84 9.24 -17.70
C ILE A 122 -22.52 9.89 -18.13
N ASP A 123 -22.01 10.81 -17.32
CA ASP A 123 -20.66 11.35 -17.44
C ASP A 123 -19.79 10.83 -16.29
N ASN A 124 -18.78 10.03 -16.64
CA ASN A 124 -17.83 9.42 -15.70
C ASN A 124 -16.44 10.07 -15.74
N SER A 125 -16.25 11.16 -16.49
CA SER A 125 -14.95 11.82 -16.62
C SER A 125 -14.38 12.27 -15.27
N GLN A 126 -15.24 12.73 -14.35
CA GLN A 126 -14.83 13.18 -13.02
C GLN A 126 -14.49 12.04 -12.06
N SER A 127 -15.01 10.83 -12.27
CA SER A 127 -14.83 9.70 -11.36
C SER A 127 -13.37 9.27 -11.23
N SER A 128 -12.61 9.30 -12.34
CA SER A 128 -11.19 8.96 -12.34
C SER A 128 -10.36 9.98 -11.55
N VAL A 129 -10.71 11.27 -11.67
CA VAL A 129 -10.05 12.36 -10.97
C VAL A 129 -10.28 12.27 -9.47
N VAL A 130 -11.52 12.01 -9.03
CA VAL A 130 -11.86 11.86 -7.61
C VAL A 130 -11.07 10.71 -6.97
N ILE A 131 -11.00 9.56 -7.63
CA ILE A 131 -10.25 8.39 -7.11
C ILE A 131 -8.76 8.71 -7.03
N LYS A 132 -8.20 9.34 -8.07
CA LYS A 132 -6.78 9.76 -8.06
C LYS A 132 -6.49 10.74 -6.93
N ASN A 133 -7.35 11.75 -6.73
CA ASN A 133 -7.18 12.74 -5.68
C ASN A 133 -7.23 12.11 -4.28
N TYR A 134 -8.11 11.12 -4.08
CA TYR A 134 -8.14 10.36 -2.83
C TYR A 134 -6.82 9.62 -2.57
N LEU A 135 -6.27 8.94 -3.59
CA LEU A 135 -4.99 8.23 -3.48
C LEU A 135 -3.83 9.19 -3.16
N ASP A 136 -3.80 10.34 -3.86
CA ASP A 136 -2.80 11.38 -3.61
C ASP A 136 -2.95 11.98 -2.21
N GLN A 137 -4.18 12.13 -1.70
CA GLN A 137 -4.43 12.58 -0.34
C GLN A 137 -3.92 11.58 0.71
N GLN A 138 -4.11 10.27 0.51
CA GLN A 138 -3.57 9.25 1.42
C GLN A 138 -2.03 9.31 1.46
N PHE A 139 -1.37 9.45 0.32
CA PHE A 139 0.08 9.63 0.30
C PHE A 139 0.53 10.95 0.91
N ALA A 140 -0.20 12.04 0.68
CA ALA A 140 0.09 13.33 1.30
C ALA A 140 -0.04 13.28 2.82
N ASN A 141 -1.02 12.55 3.35
CA ASN A 141 -1.21 12.38 4.79
C ASN A 141 -0.05 11.63 5.43
N VAL A 142 0.40 10.54 4.82
CA VAL A 142 1.59 9.81 5.28
C VAL A 142 2.83 10.70 5.23
N LEU A 143 3.03 11.44 4.14
CA LEU A 143 4.16 12.36 4.02
C LEU A 143 4.12 13.47 5.09
N LYS A 144 2.93 14.00 5.41
CA LYS A 144 2.76 15.00 6.47
C LYS A 144 3.16 14.45 7.83
N GLU A 145 2.76 13.22 8.15
CA GLU A 145 3.10 12.60 9.43
C GLU A 145 4.59 12.22 9.51
N GLU A 146 5.21 11.81 8.40
CA GLU A 146 6.66 11.55 8.36
C GLU A 146 7.52 12.82 8.60
N VAL A 147 7.05 13.96 8.09
CA VAL A 147 7.69 15.28 8.26
C VAL A 147 7.46 15.85 9.66
N ARG A 148 6.45 15.38 10.39
CA ARG A 148 6.13 15.87 11.74
C ARG A 148 7.28 15.56 12.72
N ILE A 149 7.66 16.57 13.51
CA ILE A 149 8.76 16.46 14.50
C ILE A 149 8.39 15.50 15.64
N LYS A 150 7.15 15.59 16.16
CA LYS A 150 6.60 14.66 17.15
C LYS A 150 5.71 13.65 16.45
N ARG A 151 6.30 12.52 16.05
CA ARG A 151 5.62 11.44 15.34
C ARG A 151 4.71 10.66 16.28
N ASN A 152 3.49 10.36 15.83
CA ASN A 152 2.65 9.41 16.53
C ASN A 152 3.03 7.97 16.13
N THR A 153 3.67 7.22 17.03
CA THR A 153 4.05 5.82 16.79
C THR A 153 2.84 4.89 16.61
N LYS A 154 1.63 5.34 16.97
CA LYS A 154 0.38 4.56 16.87
C LYS A 154 -0.44 4.85 15.61
N ASP A 155 0.03 5.70 14.71
CA ASP A 155 -0.77 6.00 13.52
C ASP A 155 -0.86 4.77 12.61
N THR A 156 -2.07 4.47 12.13
CA THR A 156 -2.33 3.30 11.28
C THR A 156 -2.16 3.67 9.82
N ASP A 157 -1.54 2.80 9.03
CA ASP A 157 -1.31 3.07 7.62
C ASP A 157 -2.63 3.07 6.84
N GLY A 158 -3.06 4.25 6.37
CA GLY A 158 -4.29 4.44 5.58
C GLY A 158 -4.09 4.23 4.08
N ARG A 159 -2.87 3.92 3.62
CA ARG A 159 -2.57 3.77 2.19
C ARG A 159 -3.21 2.48 1.65
N PRO A 160 -3.89 2.52 0.49
CA PRO A 160 -4.32 1.30 -0.18
C PRO A 160 -3.12 0.55 -0.72
N HIS A 161 -2.95 -0.69 -0.26
CA HIS A 161 -1.85 -1.56 -0.65
C HIS A 161 -2.14 -2.26 -1.98
N VAL A 162 -3.41 -2.60 -2.21
CA VAL A 162 -3.88 -3.32 -3.41
C VAL A 162 -5.14 -2.65 -3.93
N CYS A 163 -5.25 -2.55 -5.25
CA CYS A 163 -6.47 -2.21 -5.95
C CYS A 163 -6.96 -3.43 -6.73
N LEU A 164 -8.09 -4.00 -6.29
CA LEU A 164 -8.79 -5.05 -7.02
C LEU A 164 -9.74 -4.39 -8.02
N TYR A 165 -9.45 -4.58 -9.31
CA TYR A 165 -10.21 -3.98 -10.39
C TYR A 165 -11.17 -5.00 -11.01
N PHE A 166 -12.47 -4.85 -10.73
CA PHE A 166 -13.51 -5.76 -11.21
C PHE A 166 -13.94 -5.38 -12.62
N LEU A 167 -13.42 -6.11 -13.59
CA LEU A 167 -13.84 -6.09 -14.98
C LEU A 167 -15.16 -6.85 -15.12
N LYS A 168 -16.05 -6.31 -15.96
CA LYS A 168 -17.29 -6.99 -16.34
C LYS A 168 -16.96 -8.17 -17.25
N SER A 169 -17.57 -9.33 -17.01
CA SER A 169 -17.54 -10.45 -17.94
C SER A 169 -18.23 -10.07 -19.26
N THR A 170 -17.45 -9.68 -20.26
CA THR A 170 -17.94 -9.33 -21.59
C THR A 170 -16.98 -9.84 -22.65
N PRO A 171 -17.41 -10.70 -23.59
CA PRO A 171 -16.50 -11.32 -24.56
C PRO A 171 -15.91 -10.32 -25.57
N ARG A 172 -16.38 -9.07 -25.59
CA ARG A 172 -15.95 -8.01 -26.52
C ARG A 172 -14.66 -7.29 -26.12
N GLY A 173 -14.20 -7.41 -24.87
CA GLY A 173 -13.01 -6.72 -24.34
C GLY A 173 -13.30 -5.77 -23.18
N VAL A 174 -12.30 -4.98 -22.80
CA VAL A 174 -12.36 -4.02 -21.69
C VAL A 174 -13.02 -2.71 -22.13
N LYS A 175 -13.79 -2.08 -21.23
CA LYS A 175 -14.40 -0.78 -21.54
C LYS A 175 -13.34 0.31 -21.61
N LYS A 176 -13.57 1.30 -22.49
CA LYS A 176 -12.67 2.47 -22.60
C LYS A 176 -12.51 3.23 -21.28
N PHE A 177 -13.60 3.37 -20.54
CA PHE A 177 -13.59 3.98 -19.20
C PHE A 177 -12.64 3.21 -18.26
N ASP A 178 -12.72 1.88 -18.27
CA ASP A 178 -11.88 1.04 -17.43
C ASP A 178 -10.40 1.18 -17.78
N ILE A 179 -10.07 1.22 -19.07
CA ILE A 179 -8.69 1.45 -19.55
C ILE A 179 -8.16 2.80 -19.05
N GLU A 180 -8.95 3.87 -19.15
CA GLU A 180 -8.56 5.21 -18.67
C GLU A 180 -8.37 5.23 -17.15
N LEU A 181 -9.28 4.59 -16.41
CA LEU A 181 -9.20 4.51 -14.95
C LEU A 181 -7.99 3.68 -14.49
N MET A 182 -7.73 2.53 -15.12
CA MET A 182 -6.56 1.71 -14.82
C MET A 182 -5.26 2.46 -15.13
N LYS A 183 -5.20 3.23 -16.22
CA LYS A 183 -4.04 4.09 -16.55
C LYS A 183 -3.78 5.18 -15.52
N THR A 184 -4.83 5.79 -14.96
CA THR A 184 -4.65 6.87 -13.98
C THR A 184 -4.22 6.35 -12.60
N ILE A 185 -4.61 5.13 -12.25
CA ILE A 185 -4.38 4.53 -10.92
C ILE A 185 -3.10 3.69 -10.85
N CYS A 186 -2.63 3.12 -11.96
CA CYS A 186 -1.46 2.22 -11.98
C CYS A 186 -0.17 2.85 -11.43
N ASP A 187 -0.07 4.19 -11.42
CA ASP A 187 1.06 4.92 -10.86
C ASP A 187 1.06 5.01 -9.33
N LYS A 188 -0.08 4.72 -8.71
CA LYS A 188 -0.34 5.00 -7.29
C LYS A 188 -0.64 3.74 -6.49
N VAL A 189 -1.24 2.72 -7.09
CA VAL A 189 -1.61 1.49 -6.36
C VAL A 189 -1.26 0.25 -7.18
N ASN A 190 -0.93 -0.84 -6.48
CA ASN A 190 -0.76 -2.16 -7.10
C ASN A 190 -2.10 -2.65 -7.66
N LEU A 191 -2.20 -2.73 -8.98
CA LEU A 191 -3.44 -3.07 -9.65
C LEU A 191 -3.51 -4.57 -9.95
N ILE A 192 -4.60 -5.22 -9.56
CA ILE A 192 -4.90 -6.62 -9.88
C ILE A 192 -6.23 -6.66 -10.66
N PRO A 193 -6.22 -6.99 -11.95
CA PRO A 193 -7.43 -7.13 -12.74
C PRO A 193 -8.14 -8.46 -12.43
N ILE A 194 -9.45 -8.37 -12.24
CA ILE A 194 -10.32 -9.50 -11.91
C ILE A 194 -11.50 -9.49 -12.86
N ILE A 195 -11.77 -10.63 -13.50
CA ILE A 195 -13.00 -10.86 -14.26
C ILE A 195 -14.08 -11.29 -13.27
N SER A 196 -15.07 -10.42 -13.10
CA SER A 196 -16.24 -10.70 -12.26
C SER A 196 -17.27 -11.57 -12.97
N LYS A 197 -18.03 -12.36 -12.21
CA LYS A 197 -19.12 -13.21 -12.73
C LYS A 197 -18.66 -14.09 -13.90
N ALA A 198 -17.60 -14.85 -13.65
CA ALA A 198 -17.00 -15.76 -14.63
C ALA A 198 -17.98 -16.86 -15.09
N ASP A 199 -19.01 -17.15 -14.30
CA ASP A 199 -20.07 -18.10 -14.59
C ASP A 199 -21.00 -17.68 -15.73
N GLY A 200 -20.97 -16.41 -16.14
CA GLY A 200 -21.66 -15.95 -17.34
C GLY A 200 -20.95 -16.27 -18.66
N LEU A 201 -19.74 -16.84 -18.62
CA LEU A 201 -18.93 -17.14 -19.79
C LEU A 201 -18.66 -18.65 -19.85
N THR A 202 -18.67 -19.19 -21.07
CA THR A 202 -18.14 -20.55 -21.30
C THR A 202 -16.61 -20.55 -21.14
N GLU A 203 -16.02 -21.73 -20.92
CA GLU A 203 -14.57 -21.84 -20.73
C GLU A 203 -13.77 -21.32 -21.95
N THR A 204 -14.27 -21.55 -23.17
CA THR A 204 -13.67 -21.06 -24.40
C THR A 204 -13.74 -19.53 -24.49
N GLU A 205 -14.90 -18.94 -24.17
CA GLU A 205 -15.09 -17.49 -24.12
C GLU A 205 -14.26 -16.85 -23.03
N LEU A 206 -14.11 -17.50 -21.87
CA LEU A 206 -13.29 -17.02 -20.76
C LEU A 206 -11.82 -16.93 -21.19
N ASN A 207 -11.29 -17.96 -21.84
CA ASN A 207 -9.91 -17.96 -22.33
C ASN A 207 -9.67 -16.89 -23.41
N LEU A 208 -10.63 -16.72 -24.32
CA LEU A 208 -10.59 -15.63 -25.30
C LEU A 208 -10.62 -14.27 -24.62
N HIS A 209 -11.49 -14.08 -23.64
CA HIS A 209 -11.60 -12.82 -22.89
C HIS A 209 -10.33 -12.53 -22.10
N LYS A 210 -9.75 -13.50 -21.38
CA LYS A 210 -8.45 -13.37 -20.70
C LYS A 210 -7.35 -12.93 -21.67
N THR A 211 -7.33 -13.49 -22.89
CA THR A 211 -6.35 -13.13 -23.92
C THR A 211 -6.53 -11.69 -24.41
N ILE A 212 -7.77 -11.27 -24.69
CA ILE A 212 -8.08 -9.89 -25.10
C ILE A 212 -7.70 -8.89 -24.00
N VAL A 213 -8.07 -9.16 -22.75
CA VAL A 213 -7.76 -8.28 -21.62
C VAL A 213 -6.24 -8.11 -21.45
N ARG A 214 -5.47 -9.20 -21.59
CA ARG A 214 -3.99 -9.14 -21.54
C ARG A 214 -3.43 -8.30 -22.68
N GLN A 215 -3.94 -8.49 -23.89
CA GLN A 215 -3.51 -7.72 -25.05
C GLN A 215 -3.81 -6.22 -24.86
N GLU A 216 -5.01 -5.87 -24.42
CA GLU A 216 -5.39 -4.47 -24.17
C GLU A 216 -4.56 -3.83 -23.06
N ILE A 217 -4.22 -4.57 -21.99
CA ILE A 217 -3.34 -4.08 -20.92
C ILE A 217 -1.93 -3.76 -21.46
N LEU A 218 -1.39 -4.63 -22.33
CA LEU A 218 -0.08 -4.45 -22.95
C LEU A 218 -0.07 -3.28 -23.93
N GLU A 219 -1.06 -3.20 -24.82
CA GLU A 219 -1.19 -2.11 -25.80
C GLU A 219 -1.31 -0.74 -25.12
N ASN A 220 -1.98 -0.69 -23.97
CA ASN A 220 -2.18 0.51 -23.20
C ASN A 220 -1.07 0.81 -22.17
N ASN A 221 -0.03 -0.03 -22.11
CA ASN A 221 1.09 0.05 -21.16
C ASN A 221 0.65 0.22 -19.70
N ILE A 222 -0.39 -0.53 -19.29
CA ILE A 222 -0.90 -0.47 -17.92
C ILE A 222 0.00 -1.33 -17.03
N ARG A 223 0.57 -0.71 -15.99
CA ARG A 223 1.39 -1.42 -15.00
C ARG A 223 0.49 -2.19 -14.03
N VAL A 224 0.29 -3.47 -14.33
CA VAL A 224 -0.34 -4.43 -13.42
C VAL A 224 0.70 -4.91 -12.41
N PHE A 225 0.25 -5.34 -11.23
CA PHE A 225 1.13 -5.99 -10.26
C PHE A 225 1.74 -7.25 -10.89
N ASP A 226 3.07 -7.23 -11.04
CA ASP A 226 3.82 -8.40 -11.46
C ASP A 226 4.07 -9.22 -10.19
N PHE A 227 3.26 -10.25 -10.00
CA PHE A 227 3.70 -11.40 -9.24
C PHE A 227 5.01 -11.80 -9.91
N LYS A 228 6.12 -11.84 -9.17
CA LYS A 228 7.42 -12.24 -9.73
C LYS A 228 7.29 -13.64 -10.34
N ASN A 229 8.35 -14.29 -10.81
CA ASN A 229 8.24 -15.66 -11.34
C ASN A 229 7.86 -16.71 -10.27
N ASP A 230 7.10 -16.32 -9.24
CA ASP A 230 6.61 -17.11 -8.14
C ASP A 230 5.63 -18.15 -8.69
N ASN A 231 5.93 -19.40 -8.33
CA ASN A 231 5.16 -20.55 -8.74
C ASN A 231 3.89 -20.63 -7.89
N LEU A 232 2.75 -20.85 -8.56
CA LEU A 232 1.47 -20.99 -7.89
C LEU A 232 1.52 -22.09 -6.81
N GLY A 233 2.24 -23.18 -7.10
CA GLY A 233 2.40 -24.31 -6.20
C GLY A 233 3.06 -23.97 -4.85
N GLU A 234 4.08 -23.11 -4.85
CA GLU A 234 4.75 -22.68 -3.61
C GLU A 234 3.83 -21.82 -2.74
N THR A 235 2.99 -20.99 -3.36
CA THR A 235 2.01 -20.17 -2.65
C THR A 235 0.87 -21.00 -2.04
N LEU A 236 0.43 -22.05 -2.73
CA LEU A 236 -0.67 -22.90 -2.26
C LEU A 236 -0.22 -23.92 -1.21
N ALA A 237 1.01 -24.42 -1.30
CA ALA A 237 1.61 -25.26 -0.27
C ALA A 237 1.69 -24.54 1.09
N LEU A 238 1.82 -23.21 1.11
CA LEU A 238 1.80 -22.41 2.34
C LEU A 238 0.41 -22.28 2.98
N TYR A 239 -0.65 -22.57 2.23
CA TYR A 239 -2.05 -22.53 2.70
C TYR A 239 -2.60 -23.92 3.06
N ASP A 240 -1.74 -24.93 3.19
CA ASP A 240 -2.11 -26.32 3.50
C ASP A 240 -3.20 -26.87 2.56
N MET A 241 -3.23 -26.37 1.32
CA MET A 241 -4.05 -26.95 0.26
C MET A 241 -3.22 -28.01 -0.45
N ASP A 242 -3.58 -29.27 -0.22
CA ASP A 242 -3.03 -30.41 -0.95
C ASP A 242 -3.42 -30.31 -2.43
N ILE A 243 -2.56 -29.71 -3.24
CA ILE A 243 -2.55 -29.98 -4.68
C ILE A 243 -1.80 -31.29 -4.85
N ASP A 244 -2.54 -32.38 -4.82
CA ASP A 244 -2.00 -33.69 -5.11
C ASP A 244 -1.45 -33.68 -6.54
N SER A 245 -0.11 -33.66 -6.68
CA SER A 245 0.68 -33.62 -7.93
C SER A 245 0.30 -34.72 -8.92
N SER A 246 -0.40 -35.74 -8.43
CA SER A 246 -0.82 -36.94 -9.16
C SER A 246 -2.24 -36.89 -9.72
N SER A 247 -3.07 -35.90 -9.37
CA SER A 247 -4.48 -35.87 -9.78
C SER A 247 -4.71 -35.00 -11.02
N ALA A 248 -5.23 -35.61 -12.08
CA ALA A 248 -5.70 -34.96 -13.31
C ALA A 248 -6.93 -34.04 -13.11
N LYS A 249 -7.09 -33.44 -11.92
CA LYS A 249 -8.28 -32.76 -11.43
C LYS A 249 -8.07 -31.32 -10.97
N SER A 250 -6.85 -30.77 -11.01
CA SER A 250 -6.63 -29.33 -10.81
C SER A 250 -6.39 -28.64 -12.15
N LYS A 251 -7.08 -27.53 -12.38
CA LYS A 251 -7.03 -26.73 -13.63
C LYS A 251 -5.63 -26.20 -13.96
N TYR A 252 -4.76 -26.09 -12.96
CA TYR A 252 -3.41 -25.54 -13.08
C TYR A 252 -2.37 -26.50 -12.50
N CYS A 253 -1.25 -26.66 -13.21
CA CYS A 253 -0.11 -27.42 -12.72
C CYS A 253 0.65 -26.62 -11.65
N HIS A 254 1.36 -27.30 -10.73
CA HIS A 254 2.20 -26.69 -9.71
C HIS A 254 3.23 -25.70 -10.29
N ASP A 255 3.70 -25.94 -11.52
CA ASP A 255 4.67 -25.10 -12.25
C ASP A 255 4.04 -23.91 -12.99
N THR A 256 2.72 -23.73 -12.91
CA THR A 256 2.08 -22.57 -13.54
C THR A 256 2.43 -21.30 -12.80
N LYS A 257 2.79 -20.27 -13.58
CA LYS A 257 3.09 -18.95 -13.03
C LYS A 257 1.78 -18.21 -12.77
N ILE A 258 1.73 -17.51 -11.63
CA ILE A 258 0.56 -16.70 -11.24
C ILE A 258 0.25 -15.62 -12.30
N LYS A 259 1.29 -15.10 -12.95
CA LYS A 259 1.19 -14.16 -14.06
C LYS A 259 0.34 -14.69 -15.23
N ASP A 260 0.42 -15.98 -15.52
CA ASP A 260 -0.31 -16.61 -16.63
C ASP A 260 -1.79 -16.84 -16.28
N ILE A 261 -2.13 -16.81 -14.99
CA ILE A 261 -3.51 -16.94 -14.49
C ILE A 261 -4.21 -15.59 -14.51
N SER A 262 -3.48 -14.51 -14.23
CA SER A 262 -3.97 -13.13 -14.31
C SER A 262 -4.47 -12.80 -15.73
N PRO A 263 -5.66 -12.21 -15.91
CA PRO A 263 -6.62 -11.78 -14.89
C PRO A 263 -7.42 -12.95 -14.25
N PHE A 264 -7.62 -12.89 -12.93
CA PHE A 264 -8.34 -13.94 -12.19
C PHE A 264 -9.82 -13.93 -12.52
N ALA A 265 -10.39 -15.11 -12.80
CA ALA A 265 -11.80 -15.28 -13.07
C ALA A 265 -12.52 -15.76 -11.80
N ILE A 266 -13.35 -14.90 -11.22
CA ILE A 266 -13.99 -15.20 -9.93
C ILE A 266 -15.50 -15.38 -10.06
N VAL A 267 -16.01 -16.29 -9.24
CA VAL A 267 -17.42 -16.46 -8.90
C VAL A 267 -17.56 -16.26 -7.40
N CYS A 268 -18.64 -15.64 -6.93
CA CYS A 268 -18.87 -15.39 -5.50
C CYS A 268 -20.33 -15.60 -5.16
N SER A 269 -20.66 -16.15 -4.00
CA SER A 269 -22.05 -16.43 -3.64
C SER A 269 -22.44 -15.88 -2.27
N LYS A 270 -23.69 -15.46 -2.11
CA LYS A 270 -24.23 -15.15 -0.78
C LYS A 270 -24.77 -16.40 -0.08
N THR A 271 -25.23 -17.39 -0.86
CA THR A 271 -25.78 -18.63 -0.31
C THR A 271 -24.68 -19.59 0.08
N PHE A 272 -24.82 -20.18 1.26
CA PHE A 272 -23.94 -21.21 1.79
C PHE A 272 -24.69 -22.53 1.93
N ARG A 273 -23.95 -23.63 1.82
CA ARG A 273 -24.43 -24.98 2.08
C ARG A 273 -23.48 -25.64 3.06
N THR A 274 -24.04 -26.31 4.05
CA THR A 274 -23.25 -27.16 4.95
C THR A 274 -23.11 -28.54 4.30
N ASN A 275 -21.87 -28.96 4.08
CA ASN A 275 -21.58 -30.31 3.57
C ASN A 275 -21.72 -31.36 4.67
N SER A 276 -21.63 -32.63 4.29
CA SER A 276 -21.69 -33.79 5.20
C SER A 276 -20.61 -33.76 6.30
N GLU A 277 -19.55 -32.97 6.11
CA GLU A 277 -18.43 -32.79 7.03
C GLU A 277 -18.55 -31.52 7.90
N ASN A 278 -19.73 -30.88 7.95
CA ASN A 278 -19.97 -29.62 8.67
C ASN A 278 -19.15 -28.40 8.19
N SER A 279 -18.43 -28.50 7.08
CA SER A 279 -17.83 -27.34 6.41
C SER A 279 -18.90 -26.50 5.72
N VAL A 280 -18.75 -25.18 5.80
CA VAL A 280 -19.65 -24.21 5.18
C VAL A 280 -19.06 -23.83 3.82
N GLU A 281 -19.68 -24.27 2.73
CA GLU A 281 -19.25 -23.95 1.38
C GLU A 281 -20.19 -22.95 0.73
N HIS A 282 -19.63 -21.96 0.02
CA HIS A 282 -20.40 -21.01 -0.75
C HIS A 282 -20.84 -21.60 -2.09
N ILE A 283 -22.14 -21.61 -2.36
CA ILE A 283 -22.71 -22.24 -3.57
C ILE A 283 -23.59 -21.24 -4.31
N ARG A 284 -23.47 -21.15 -5.63
CA ARG A 284 -24.49 -20.53 -6.51
C ARG A 284 -25.41 -21.61 -7.07
N VAL A 285 -26.71 -21.47 -6.86
CA VAL A 285 -27.71 -22.41 -7.38
C VAL A 285 -28.33 -21.83 -8.65
N TYR A 286 -28.29 -22.61 -9.72
CA TYR A 286 -28.97 -22.39 -10.99
C TYR A 286 -30.05 -23.45 -11.20
N GLU A 287 -30.95 -23.21 -12.16
CA GLU A 287 -31.97 -24.20 -12.54
C GLU A 287 -31.35 -25.50 -13.07
N TRP A 288 -30.18 -25.41 -13.72
CA TRP A 288 -29.48 -26.52 -14.34
C TRP A 288 -28.39 -27.17 -13.47
N GLY A 289 -28.10 -26.61 -12.28
CA GLY A 289 -27.05 -27.16 -11.42
C GLY A 289 -26.62 -26.21 -10.30
N SER A 290 -25.68 -26.68 -9.48
CA SER A 290 -25.07 -25.90 -8.40
C SER A 290 -23.57 -25.74 -8.63
N LEU A 291 -23.06 -24.52 -8.49
CA LEU A 291 -21.66 -24.19 -8.64
C LEU A 291 -21.07 -23.85 -7.27
N VAL A 292 -20.02 -24.59 -6.87
CA VAL A 292 -19.29 -24.35 -5.63
C VAL A 292 -18.20 -23.31 -5.89
N VAL A 293 -18.22 -22.20 -5.15
CA VAL A 293 -17.30 -21.07 -5.34
C VAL A 293 -15.86 -21.43 -4.99
N GLU A 294 -15.69 -22.33 -4.03
CA GLU A 294 -14.40 -22.80 -3.53
C GLU A 294 -13.89 -24.02 -4.31
N ASP A 295 -14.44 -24.34 -5.48
CA ASP A 295 -13.86 -25.36 -6.34
C ASP A 295 -12.82 -24.74 -7.29
N GLN A 296 -11.59 -25.27 -7.27
CA GLN A 296 -10.46 -24.81 -8.09
C GLN A 296 -10.72 -24.97 -9.60
N ASN A 297 -11.59 -25.90 -9.98
CA ASN A 297 -11.90 -26.14 -11.39
C ASN A 297 -12.82 -25.07 -11.98
N THR A 298 -13.76 -24.58 -11.17
CA THR A 298 -14.79 -23.65 -11.63
C THR A 298 -14.40 -22.19 -11.40
N SER A 299 -13.70 -21.87 -10.31
CA SER A 299 -13.37 -20.48 -9.96
C SER A 299 -11.94 -20.31 -9.46
N ASP A 300 -11.31 -19.21 -9.87
CA ASP A 300 -9.96 -18.83 -9.42
C ASP A 300 -10.00 -18.11 -8.03
N PHE A 301 -11.09 -18.28 -7.27
CA PHE A 301 -11.35 -17.51 -6.05
C PHE A 301 -10.39 -17.90 -4.93
N ILE A 302 -10.14 -19.20 -4.76
CA ILE A 302 -9.17 -19.72 -3.78
C ILE A 302 -7.79 -19.16 -4.04
N PHE A 303 -7.34 -19.18 -5.29
CA PHE A 303 -6.02 -18.65 -5.66
C PHE A 303 -5.90 -17.18 -5.29
N LEU A 304 -6.92 -16.37 -5.61
CA LEU A 304 -6.93 -14.97 -5.23
C LEU A 304 -6.95 -14.76 -3.71
N LYS A 305 -7.74 -15.54 -2.96
CA LYS A 305 -7.80 -15.49 -1.49
C LYS A 305 -6.43 -15.82 -0.87
N ALA A 306 -5.79 -16.90 -1.32
CA ALA A 306 -4.47 -17.33 -0.85
C ALA A 306 -3.38 -16.30 -1.16
N ILE A 307 -3.42 -15.65 -2.34
CA ILE A 307 -2.47 -14.60 -2.71
C ILE A 307 -2.65 -13.36 -1.83
N LEU A 308 -3.90 -12.92 -1.61
CA LEU A 308 -4.19 -11.66 -0.89
C LEU A 308 -3.96 -11.75 0.62
N LEU A 309 -4.42 -12.83 1.25
CA LEU A 309 -4.31 -13.01 2.70
C LEU A 309 -3.00 -13.70 3.11
N GLY A 310 -2.30 -14.29 2.14
CA GLY A 310 -1.17 -15.17 2.38
C GLY A 310 0.19 -14.61 2.02
N SER A 311 0.82 -15.26 1.05
CA SER A 311 2.25 -15.10 0.74
C SER A 311 2.60 -13.69 0.25
N HIS A 312 1.73 -13.06 -0.54
CA HIS A 312 2.06 -11.81 -1.24
C HIS A 312 1.63 -10.55 -0.46
N LEU A 313 0.97 -10.69 0.68
CA LEU A 313 0.51 -9.54 1.48
C LEU A 313 1.67 -8.61 1.85
N GLN A 314 2.80 -9.16 2.29
CA GLN A 314 3.97 -8.38 2.66
C GLN A 314 4.65 -7.76 1.44
N GLU A 315 4.70 -8.48 0.32
CA GLU A 315 5.29 -7.97 -0.91
C GLU A 315 4.49 -6.78 -1.46
N LEU A 316 3.16 -6.87 -1.45
CA LEU A 316 2.28 -5.78 -1.86
C LEU A 316 2.58 -4.51 -1.06
N LYS A 317 2.75 -4.64 0.26
CA LYS A 317 3.17 -3.53 1.13
C LYS A 317 4.54 -2.98 0.79
N ASP A 318 5.51 -3.86 0.58
CA ASP A 318 6.88 -3.46 0.28
C ASP A 318 6.95 -2.71 -1.06
N VAL A 319 6.18 -3.13 -2.07
CA VAL A 319 6.06 -2.43 -3.35
C VAL A 319 5.36 -1.09 -3.19
N THR A 320 4.24 -1.03 -2.43
CA THR A 320 3.56 0.23 -2.15
C THR A 320 4.50 1.22 -1.47
N ASN A 321 5.30 0.78 -0.49
CA ASN A 321 6.18 1.66 0.24
C ASN A 321 7.42 2.06 -0.57
N ASN A 322 8.17 1.08 -1.09
CA ASN A 322 9.49 1.32 -1.68
C ASN A 322 9.43 1.85 -3.11
N VAL A 323 8.34 1.58 -3.83
CA VAL A 323 8.19 2.00 -5.23
C VAL A 323 7.16 3.12 -5.33
N LEU A 324 5.89 2.85 -4.98
CA LEU A 324 4.81 3.79 -5.27
C LEU A 324 4.89 5.05 -4.41
N TYR A 325 5.03 4.87 -3.10
CA TYR A 325 5.14 5.96 -2.14
C TYR A 325 6.45 6.74 -2.31
N GLU A 326 7.59 6.06 -2.43
CA GLU A 326 8.87 6.76 -2.66
C GLU A 326 8.89 7.53 -3.99
N ASN A 327 8.28 7.01 -5.06
CA ASN A 327 8.13 7.77 -6.32
C ASN A 327 7.28 9.03 -6.13
N TYR A 328 6.19 8.94 -5.35
CA TYR A 328 5.39 10.10 -5.01
C TYR A 328 6.17 11.10 -4.14
N ARG A 329 6.84 10.62 -3.11
CA ARG A 329 7.66 11.41 -2.19
C ARG A 329 8.78 12.14 -2.92
N ALA A 330 9.48 11.45 -3.83
CA ALA A 330 10.49 12.04 -4.69
C ALA A 330 9.92 13.21 -5.50
N LYS A 331 8.78 13.01 -6.19
CA LYS A 331 8.10 14.06 -6.98
C LYS A 331 7.71 15.27 -6.12
N VAL A 332 7.08 15.04 -4.97
CA VAL A 332 6.63 16.15 -4.10
C VAL A 332 7.82 16.91 -3.51
N LEU A 333 8.89 16.22 -3.13
CA LEU A 333 10.09 16.87 -2.58
C LEU A 333 10.89 17.61 -3.65
N THR A 334 10.94 17.12 -4.90
CA THR A 334 11.55 17.87 -6.01
C THR A 334 10.75 19.13 -6.31
N ASP A 335 9.41 19.03 -6.36
CA ASP A 335 8.53 20.17 -6.64
C ASP A 335 8.58 21.21 -5.52
N LYS A 336 8.65 20.78 -4.26
CA LYS A 336 8.80 21.68 -3.11
C LYS A 336 10.18 22.35 -3.05
N LYS A 337 11.25 21.69 -3.52
CA LYS A 337 12.59 22.31 -3.62
C LYS A 337 12.62 23.46 -4.62
N ILE A 338 11.76 23.48 -5.64
CA ILE A 338 11.65 24.59 -6.58
C ILE A 338 10.96 25.82 -5.94
N ASN A 339 10.18 25.64 -4.87
CA ASN A 339 9.50 26.74 -4.15
C ASN A 339 10.30 27.32 -2.98
N TYR A 340 11.43 26.73 -2.61
CA TYR A 340 12.43 27.43 -1.81
C TYR A 340 13.44 28.02 -2.79
N ASP A 341 13.13 29.21 -3.31
CA ASP A 341 14.18 30.12 -3.76
C ASP A 341 15.21 30.17 -2.63
N ILE A 342 16.37 29.59 -2.91
CA ILE A 342 17.54 29.63 -2.07
C ILE A 342 17.76 31.12 -1.76
N PRO A 343 17.61 31.57 -0.49
CA PRO A 343 18.14 32.88 -0.16
C PRO A 343 19.63 32.75 -0.43
N ASN A 344 20.13 33.53 -1.39
CA ASN A 344 21.56 33.69 -1.64
C ASN A 344 22.23 33.99 -0.28
N TYR A 345 22.75 32.97 0.38
CA TYR A 345 23.66 33.16 1.48
C TYR A 345 25.01 33.45 0.83
N SER A 346 25.14 34.68 0.34
CA SER A 346 26.44 35.25 0.04
C SER A 346 27.22 35.22 1.35
N PHE A 347 28.26 34.39 1.39
CA PHE A 347 29.34 34.49 2.36
C PHE A 347 29.75 35.96 2.49
N ILE A 348 29.44 36.58 3.62
CA ILE A 348 30.08 37.84 4.01
C ILE A 348 31.45 37.42 4.57
N ASP A 349 32.46 37.62 3.74
CA ASP A 349 33.87 37.51 4.09
C ASP A 349 34.18 38.58 5.15
N GLU A 350 34.27 38.17 6.42
CA GLU A 350 34.51 39.06 7.56
C GLU A 350 36.01 39.37 7.72
N SER A 351 36.64 39.75 6.60
CA SER A 351 38.04 40.16 6.52
C SER A 351 38.17 41.66 6.31
N SER A 352 37.38 42.50 7.02
CA SER A 352 37.59 43.95 7.06
C SER A 352 36.74 44.66 8.13
N ARG A 353 37.14 44.63 9.41
CA ARG A 353 36.91 45.77 10.34
C ARG A 353 38.01 45.86 11.38
N GLY A 354 38.99 46.71 11.08
CA GLY A 354 39.90 47.25 12.08
C GLY A 354 39.17 48.21 13.04
N SER A 355 39.68 48.23 14.27
CA SER A 355 39.75 49.38 15.17
C SER A 355 38.47 50.16 15.45
N ILE A 356 37.85 49.93 16.62
CA ILE A 356 37.48 51.01 17.55
C ILE A 356 37.54 50.42 18.97
N SER A 357 38.42 51.00 19.77
CA SER A 357 38.43 50.91 21.23
C SER A 357 37.59 52.05 21.84
N ASN A 358 37.06 51.77 23.03
CA ASN A 358 36.66 52.69 24.11
C ASN A 358 35.16 52.97 24.34
N VAL A 359 34.88 53.07 25.65
CA VAL A 359 33.81 53.79 26.38
C VAL A 359 32.62 52.93 26.82
N SER A 360 32.66 52.34 28.03
CA SER A 360 32.27 52.90 29.36
C SER A 360 30.79 52.75 29.72
N THR A 361 30.55 51.98 30.78
CA THR A 361 29.70 52.32 31.93
C THR A 361 28.25 52.75 31.69
N ARG A 362 27.30 51.87 32.01
CA ARG A 362 26.09 52.26 32.77
C ARG A 362 25.47 51.07 33.50
N ARG A 363 25.48 51.17 34.83
CA ARG A 363 24.71 50.36 35.78
C ARG A 363 23.28 50.90 35.91
N ASN A 364 22.45 50.07 36.57
CA ASN A 364 21.10 50.25 37.12
C ASN A 364 19.99 49.81 36.15
N SER A 365 19.27 48.69 36.35
CA SER A 365 18.68 47.99 37.51
C SER A 365 17.17 47.94 37.24
N SER A 366 16.64 46.74 36.99
CA SER A 366 15.25 46.40 37.25
C SER A 366 15.16 44.89 37.46
N SER A 367 14.48 44.56 38.54
CA SER A 367 14.52 43.33 39.30
C SER A 367 13.56 42.25 38.81
N ARG A 368 13.99 41.01 39.00
CA ARG A 368 13.18 39.82 39.40
C ARG A 368 12.14 39.30 38.42
N THR A 369 12.47 38.16 37.80
CA THR A 369 11.82 36.87 38.10
C THR A 369 12.84 35.76 37.87
N LEU A 370 13.42 35.24 38.97
CA LEU A 370 14.18 33.98 38.97
C LEU A 370 13.17 32.83 38.98
N GLY A 371 13.29 31.93 38.01
CA GLY A 371 12.57 30.66 38.01
C GLY A 371 12.97 29.82 36.80
N ASN A 372 13.90 28.88 37.03
CA ASN A 372 14.32 27.78 36.15
C ASN A 372 15.18 28.12 34.93
N LEU A 373 16.46 28.45 35.14
CA LEU A 373 17.46 28.54 34.05
C LEU A 373 18.80 27.84 34.34
N ASP A 374 18.84 26.82 35.19
CA ASP A 374 20.13 26.18 35.55
C ASP A 374 20.41 24.85 34.82
N THR A 375 19.46 24.27 34.07
CA THR A 375 19.66 22.97 33.40
C THR A 375 19.97 23.06 31.90
N ASN A 376 19.72 24.21 31.26
CA ASN A 376 19.94 24.36 29.82
C ASN A 376 21.37 24.79 29.48
N ASP A 377 21.99 25.65 30.30
CA ASP A 377 23.33 26.17 30.03
C ASP A 377 24.39 25.06 30.07
N GLU A 378 24.30 24.12 31.00
CA GLU A 378 25.26 23.00 31.10
C GLU A 378 25.21 22.10 29.85
N SER A 379 24.00 21.86 29.32
CA SER A 379 23.82 21.09 28.08
C SER A 379 24.34 21.83 26.85
N SER A 380 24.16 23.15 26.78
CA SER A 380 24.68 23.99 25.70
C SER A 380 26.20 24.07 25.71
N TYR A 381 26.84 24.16 26.88
CA TYR A 381 28.30 24.09 27.02
C TYR A 381 28.85 22.72 26.61
N GLN A 382 28.16 21.62 26.95
CA GLN A 382 28.56 20.28 26.51
C GLN A 382 28.52 20.14 24.98
N ILE A 383 27.47 20.64 24.35
CA ILE A 383 27.27 20.59 22.90
C ILE A 383 28.33 21.44 22.18
N HIS A 384 28.61 22.65 22.66
CA HIS A 384 29.65 23.50 22.07
C HIS A 384 31.04 22.86 22.17
N LYS A 385 31.36 22.24 23.30
CA LYS A 385 32.63 21.52 23.47
C LYS A 385 32.74 20.32 22.52
N GLU A 386 31.65 19.58 22.31
CA GLU A 386 31.62 18.45 21.38
C GLU A 386 31.75 18.89 19.92
N ILE A 387 31.18 20.05 19.56
CA ILE A 387 31.32 20.66 18.24
C ILE A 387 32.77 21.09 17.99
N ASP A 388 33.42 21.72 18.97
CA ASP A 388 34.83 22.14 18.85
C ASP A 388 35.78 20.95 18.72
N GLU A 389 35.54 19.86 19.47
CA GLU A 389 36.31 18.62 19.33
C GLU A 389 36.13 17.99 17.95
N LYS A 390 34.90 17.93 17.42
CA LYS A 390 34.63 17.40 16.07
C LYS A 390 35.25 18.27 14.98
N ASN A 391 35.21 19.60 15.10
CA ASN A 391 35.83 20.51 14.15
C ASN A 391 37.35 20.33 14.11
N ARG A 392 37.99 20.14 15.27
CA ARG A 392 39.42 19.88 15.36
C ARG A 392 39.82 18.55 14.68
N ILE A 393 38.98 17.53 14.85
CA ILE A 393 39.17 16.23 14.19
C ILE A 393 39.04 16.38 12.66
N ILE A 394 38.06 17.15 12.18
CA ILE A 394 37.85 17.39 10.75
C ILE A 394 39.06 18.10 10.14
N GLU A 395 39.62 19.12 10.80
CA GLU A 395 40.84 19.80 10.33
C GLU A 395 42.05 18.86 10.25
N ASP A 396 42.23 17.98 11.24
CA ASP A 396 43.33 17.02 11.23
C ASP A 396 43.15 15.99 10.09
N TYR A 397 41.92 15.56 9.80
CA TYR A 397 41.64 14.71 8.64
C TYR A 397 41.88 15.43 7.30
N GLN A 398 41.51 16.70 7.18
CA GLN A 398 41.78 17.52 5.99
C GLN A 398 43.29 17.67 5.75
N ARG A 399 44.08 17.97 6.79
CA ARG A 399 45.56 18.02 6.68
C ARG A 399 46.14 16.66 6.25
N LYS A 400 45.55 15.55 6.70
CA LYS A 400 46.01 14.21 6.32
C LYS A 400 45.67 13.87 4.87
N ILE A 401 44.51 14.31 4.38
CA ILE A 401 44.12 14.19 2.97
C ILE A 401 45.08 15.01 2.10
N ASP A 402 45.36 16.27 2.45
CA ASP A 402 46.30 17.13 1.72
C ASP A 402 47.72 16.54 1.65
N LEU A 403 48.18 15.89 2.74
CA LEU A 403 49.47 15.19 2.74
C LEU A 403 49.46 13.98 1.82
N LEU A 404 48.39 13.19 1.82
CA LEU A 404 48.26 12.03 0.94
C LEU A 404 48.16 12.46 -0.54
N GLU A 405 47.45 13.54 -0.84
CA GLU A 405 47.40 14.12 -2.17
C GLU A 405 48.78 14.61 -2.63
N LYS A 406 49.56 15.25 -1.75
CA LYS A 406 50.95 15.64 -2.06
C LYS A 406 51.87 14.44 -2.29
N MET A 407 51.68 13.34 -1.57
CA MET A 407 52.45 12.10 -1.77
C MET A 407 52.07 11.39 -3.07
N LEU A 408 50.78 11.43 -3.46
CA LEU A 408 50.31 10.90 -4.74
C LEU A 408 50.75 11.80 -5.92
N ALA A 409 50.86 13.11 -5.70
CA ALA A 409 51.29 14.08 -6.71
C ALA A 409 52.81 14.14 -6.92
N SER A 410 53.62 13.45 -6.10
CA SER A 410 55.05 13.25 -6.38
C SER A 410 55.25 11.97 -7.20
N PRO A 411 55.40 12.05 -8.54
CA PRO A 411 55.66 10.87 -9.36
C PRO A 411 57.05 10.29 -9.04
N ASP A 412 57.10 8.97 -8.89
CA ASP A 412 58.32 8.15 -8.79
C ASP A 412 59.36 8.52 -9.86
N LYS A 413 60.28 9.42 -9.52
CA LYS A 413 61.57 9.53 -10.19
C LYS A 413 62.51 8.53 -9.54
N ASN A 414 62.34 7.24 -9.82
CA ASN A 414 63.38 6.20 -9.74
C ASN A 414 62.83 4.82 -10.15
N LYS A 415 62.57 4.66 -11.46
CA LYS A 415 62.70 3.37 -12.16
C LYS A 415 63.18 3.63 -13.59
N VAL A 416 64.50 3.70 -13.75
CA VAL A 416 65.23 3.24 -14.94
C VAL A 416 66.39 2.41 -14.43
#